data_AF-A0A3A9VRD6-F1
#
_entry.id   AF-A0A3A9VRD6-F1
#
_cell.length_a   1.000
_cell.length_b   1.000
_cell.length_c   1.000
_cell.angle_alpha   90.00
_cell.angle_beta   90.00
_cell.angle_gamma   90.00
#
_symmetry.space_group_name_H-M   'P 1'
#
loop_
_entity.id
_entity.type
_entity.pdbx_description
1 polymer ?
#
loop_
_entity_poly.entity_id
_entity_poly.type
_entity_poly.pdbx_seq_one_letter_code
_entity_poly.pdbx_strand_id
1 'polypeptide(L)'
;MKSGIKITDSELEFIEFSSKEIGLALYCKSFKMNLEEIQLIGISPRMVLDDETLFILIIDKFNRIYPLPDEILGTNGLKNLEKHFDLYPIQKEWQKFEHNDHYGKVDKVIYPKEKYWNDLFEKDWKLKIRVLYSWLVSKSFYGNLNKKNVG
;
A
#
# COMPACT_ATOMS: atom_id res chain seq x y z
N MET A 1 22.20 2.22 6.73
CA MET A 1 21.54 1.41 5.68
C MET A 1 20.85 2.36 4.71
N LYS A 2 20.71 1.98 3.44
CA LYS A 2 20.02 2.82 2.44
C LYS A 2 18.50 2.64 2.62
N SER A 3 17.75 3.73 2.58
CA SER A 3 16.27 3.69 2.62
C SER A 3 15.70 2.87 1.47
N GLY A 4 14.52 2.30 1.70
CA GLY A 4 13.80 1.49 0.74
C GLY A 4 13.36 0.15 1.32
N ILE A 5 13.08 -0.79 0.41
CA ILE A 5 12.54 -2.11 0.72
C ILE A 5 13.58 -3.19 0.45
N LYS A 6 13.64 -4.19 1.33
CA LYS A 6 14.45 -5.38 1.18
C LYS A 6 13.61 -6.61 1.50
N ILE A 7 13.74 -7.62 0.67
CA ILE A 7 13.19 -8.96 0.91
C ILE A 7 14.32 -9.96 1.04
N THR A 8 14.21 -10.84 2.04
CA THR A 8 15.01 -12.06 2.19
C THR A 8 14.12 -13.27 1.90
N ASP A 9 14.61 -14.48 2.14
CA ASP A 9 13.81 -15.68 1.93
C ASP A 9 12.58 -15.78 2.87
N SER A 10 12.61 -15.08 4.01
CA SER A 10 11.58 -15.17 5.06
C SER A 10 11.06 -13.84 5.59
N GLU A 11 11.74 -12.72 5.33
CA GLU A 11 11.41 -11.43 5.93
C GLU A 11 11.29 -10.31 4.88
N LEU A 12 10.35 -9.40 5.16
CA LEU A 12 10.25 -8.09 4.54
C LEU A 12 10.77 -7.05 5.54
N GLU A 13 11.74 -6.26 5.10
CA GLU A 13 12.27 -5.11 5.84
C GLU A 13 12.06 -3.84 5.01
N PHE A 14 11.42 -2.85 5.62
CA PHE A 14 11.30 -1.50 5.06
C PHE A 14 12.04 -0.51 5.95
N ILE A 15 12.94 0.23 5.34
CA ILE A 15 13.69 1.33 5.97
C ILE A 15 13.14 2.63 5.40
N GLU A 16 12.61 3.46 6.28
CA GLU A 16 11.96 4.71 5.91
C GLU A 16 12.87 5.65 5.10
N PHE A 17 12.24 6.38 4.19
CA PHE A 17 12.84 7.55 3.56
C PHE A 17 12.76 8.74 4.51
N SER A 18 13.71 9.67 4.40
CA SER A 18 13.71 10.87 5.22
C SER A 18 12.45 11.69 4.99
N SER A 19 11.70 11.99 6.05
CA SER A 19 10.50 12.83 5.94
C SER A 19 10.80 14.26 5.44
N LYS A 20 12.08 14.68 5.51
CA LYS A 20 12.54 15.95 4.93
C LYS A 20 12.70 15.88 3.41
N GLU A 21 12.92 14.68 2.86
CA GLU A 21 13.12 14.45 1.42
C GLU A 21 11.79 14.20 0.72
N ILE A 22 10.95 13.32 1.29
CA ILE A 22 9.70 12.87 0.66
C ILE A 22 8.46 13.59 1.20
N GLY A 23 8.62 14.43 2.22
CA GLY A 23 7.53 15.12 2.89
C GLY A 23 6.73 14.23 3.85
N LEU A 24 5.97 14.87 4.74
CA LEU A 24 5.17 14.17 5.77
C LEU A 24 4.00 13.39 5.20
N ALA A 25 3.53 13.76 3.99
CA ALA A 25 2.40 13.11 3.33
C ALA A 25 2.72 11.69 2.86
N LEU A 26 3.94 11.48 2.36
CA LEU A 26 4.45 10.21 1.85
C LEU A 26 5.21 9.41 2.92
N TYR A 27 5.57 10.06 4.04
CA TYR A 27 6.35 9.43 5.10
C TYR A 27 5.67 8.18 5.67
N CYS A 28 6.34 7.05 5.51
CA CYS A 28 5.99 5.76 6.09
C CYS A 28 7.06 5.34 7.10
N LYS A 29 6.63 4.88 8.28
CA LYS A 29 7.56 4.40 9.31
C LYS A 29 8.22 3.08 8.89
N SER A 30 9.48 2.91 9.27
CA SER A 30 10.20 1.64 9.11
C SER A 30 9.47 0.50 9.80
N PHE A 31 9.52 -0.70 9.21
CA PHE A 31 8.99 -1.91 9.83
C PHE A 31 9.74 -3.14 9.32
N LYS A 32 9.59 -4.23 10.07
CA LYS A 32 10.11 -5.55 9.71
C LYS A 32 9.05 -6.59 10.05
N MET A 33 8.81 -7.53 9.15
CA MET A 33 7.84 -8.61 9.36
C MET A 33 8.21 -9.88 8.60
N ASN A 34 7.68 -11.02 9.07
CA ASN A 34 7.85 -12.28 8.35
C ASN A 34 6.92 -12.31 7.12
N LEU A 35 7.39 -12.86 6.01
CA LEU A 35 6.59 -12.96 4.78
C LEU A 35 5.36 -13.85 4.98
N GLU A 36 5.45 -14.86 5.84
CA GLU A 36 4.31 -15.71 6.22
C GLU A 36 3.23 -14.96 7.02
N GLU A 37 3.53 -13.81 7.60
CA GLU A 37 2.54 -12.99 8.33
C GLU A 37 1.71 -12.13 7.38
N ILE A 38 2.14 -11.96 6.12
CA ILE A 38 1.43 -11.16 5.12
C ILE A 38 0.18 -11.91 4.68
N GLN A 39 -0.98 -11.33 4.99
CA GLN A 39 -2.28 -11.87 4.61
C GLN A 39 -2.76 -11.29 3.28
N LEU A 40 -2.66 -9.97 3.11
CA LEU A 40 -3.04 -9.26 1.88
C LEU A 40 -1.95 -8.27 1.46
N ILE A 41 -1.85 -8.05 0.16
CA ILE A 41 -1.17 -6.88 -0.40
C ILE A 41 -2.19 -6.12 -1.21
N GLY A 42 -2.33 -4.83 -0.91
CA GLY A 42 -3.19 -3.93 -1.65
C GLY A 42 -2.41 -2.75 -2.23
N ILE A 43 -3.08 -2.04 -3.11
CA ILE A 43 -2.61 -0.78 -3.68
C ILE A 43 -3.66 0.31 -3.46
N SER A 44 -3.18 1.50 -3.20
CA SER A 44 -3.93 2.61 -2.64
C SER A 44 -3.53 3.91 -3.35
N PRO A 45 -4.20 4.26 -4.47
CA PRO A 45 -3.97 5.53 -5.15
C PRO A 45 -4.37 6.70 -4.26
N ARG A 46 -3.53 7.74 -4.21
CA ARG A 46 -3.70 8.95 -3.39
C ARG A 46 -3.33 10.19 -4.19
N MET A 47 -3.85 11.33 -3.73
CA MET A 47 -3.61 12.66 -4.31
C MET A 47 -2.93 13.49 -3.23
N VAL A 48 -1.63 13.73 -3.39
CA VAL A 48 -0.80 14.43 -2.40
C VAL A 48 -0.34 15.76 -3.01
N LEU A 49 -0.87 16.86 -2.49
CA LEU A 49 -0.52 18.22 -2.94
C LEU A 49 -0.61 18.39 -4.48
N ASP A 50 -1.67 17.83 -5.07
CA ASP A 50 -1.98 17.79 -6.51
C ASP A 50 -1.18 16.79 -7.37
N ASP A 51 -0.29 15.99 -6.74
CA ASP A 51 0.38 14.87 -7.41
C ASP A 51 -0.33 13.53 -7.17
N GLU A 52 -0.48 12.76 -8.24
CA GLU A 52 -0.92 11.36 -8.18
C GLU A 52 0.20 10.50 -7.60
N THR A 53 -0.12 9.75 -6.55
CA THR A 53 0.82 8.85 -5.87
C THR A 53 0.16 7.51 -5.59
N LEU A 54 0.99 6.48 -5.37
CA LEU A 54 0.52 5.14 -5.04
C LEU A 54 1.14 4.63 -3.76
N PHE A 55 0.31 4.23 -2.80
CA PHE A 55 0.76 3.46 -1.65
C PHE A 55 0.55 1.97 -1.88
N ILE A 56 1.55 1.18 -1.52
CA ILE A 56 1.41 -0.27 -1.39
C ILE A 56 1.08 -0.55 0.08
N LEU A 57 -0.01 -1.27 0.33
CA LEU A 57 -0.48 -1.59 1.67
C LEU A 57 -0.22 -3.06 1.94
N ILE A 58 0.68 -3.35 2.88
CA ILE A 58 0.89 -4.71 3.40
C ILE A 58 -0.03 -4.90 4.61
N ILE A 59 -0.87 -5.94 4.58
CA ILE A 59 -1.79 -6.26 5.67
C ILE A 59 -1.40 -7.60 6.28
N ASP A 60 -1.13 -7.61 7.57
CA ASP A 60 -0.78 -8.84 8.30
C ASP A 60 -2.02 -9.66 8.70
N LYS A 61 -1.79 -10.89 9.16
CA LYS A 61 -2.81 -11.79 9.73
C LYS A 61 -3.58 -11.20 10.93
N PHE A 62 -3.08 -10.12 11.53
CA PHE A 62 -3.73 -9.40 12.63
C PHE A 62 -4.45 -8.13 12.14
N ASN A 63 -4.67 -7.99 10.83
CA ASN A 63 -5.32 -6.86 10.19
C ASN A 63 -4.61 -5.52 10.37
N ARG A 64 -3.30 -5.52 10.68
CA ARG A 64 -2.48 -4.31 10.77
C ARG A 64 -1.99 -3.92 9.39
N ILE A 65 -2.07 -2.63 9.08
CA ILE A 65 -1.70 -2.06 7.78
C ILE A 65 -0.33 -1.38 7.89
N TYR A 66 0.58 -1.80 7.01
CA TYR A 66 1.93 -1.28 6.86
C TYR A 66 2.06 -0.66 5.47
N PRO A 67 1.97 0.67 5.36
CA PRO A 67 2.10 1.34 4.08
C PRO A 67 3.56 1.39 3.64
N LEU A 68 3.74 1.33 2.33
CA LEU A 68 4.97 1.59 1.62
C LEU A 68 4.67 2.67 0.57
N PRO A 69 5.47 3.72 0.46
CA PRO A 69 5.21 4.82 -0.46
C PRO A 69 5.79 4.51 -1.84
N ASP A 70 5.40 5.26 -2.87
CA ASP A 70 5.79 4.97 -4.27
C ASP A 70 7.27 5.22 -4.58
N GLU A 71 8.07 5.79 -3.67
CA GLU A 71 9.52 5.91 -3.86
C GLU A 71 10.22 4.54 -3.93
N ILE A 72 9.55 3.45 -3.53
CA ILE A 72 10.07 2.10 -3.74
C ILE A 72 9.81 1.56 -5.15
N LEU A 73 9.02 2.24 -6.00
CA LEU A 73 8.76 1.83 -7.37
C LEU A 73 10.06 1.77 -8.18
N GLY A 74 10.20 0.73 -9.00
CA GLY A 74 11.39 0.49 -9.81
C GLY A 74 12.62 -0.03 -9.05
N THR A 75 12.59 -0.08 -7.71
CA THR A 75 13.68 -0.64 -6.90
C THR A 75 13.77 -2.16 -7.05
N ASN A 76 14.99 -2.72 -6.87
CA ASN A 76 15.18 -4.18 -6.88
C ASN A 76 14.44 -4.87 -5.73
N GLY A 77 14.30 -4.20 -4.57
CA GLY A 77 13.57 -4.77 -3.45
C GLY A 77 12.08 -4.94 -3.75
N LEU A 78 11.46 -3.97 -4.44
CA LEU A 78 10.07 -4.13 -4.88
C LEU A 78 9.95 -5.25 -5.92
N LYS A 79 10.86 -5.32 -6.90
CA LYS A 79 10.86 -6.43 -7.88
C LYS A 79 10.98 -7.80 -7.20
N ASN A 80 11.75 -7.90 -6.12
CA ASN A 80 11.86 -9.12 -5.34
C ASN A 80 10.55 -9.45 -4.59
N LEU A 81 9.85 -8.45 -4.07
CA LEU A 81 8.51 -8.60 -3.49
C LEU A 81 7.50 -9.10 -4.54
N GLU A 82 7.46 -8.44 -5.70
CA GLU A 82 6.60 -8.84 -6.81
C GLU A 82 6.87 -10.28 -7.22
N LYS A 83 8.15 -10.67 -7.34
CA LYS A 83 8.53 -12.04 -7.68
C LYS A 83 8.16 -13.05 -6.59
N HIS A 84 8.36 -12.72 -5.32
CA HIS A 84 8.11 -13.63 -4.20
C HIS A 84 6.62 -13.99 -4.11
N PHE A 85 5.73 -12.99 -4.26
CA PHE A 85 4.28 -13.18 -4.17
C PHE A 85 3.61 -13.44 -5.54
N ASP A 86 4.39 -13.59 -6.61
CA ASP A 86 3.93 -13.74 -7.99
C ASP A 86 2.90 -12.67 -8.40
N LEU A 87 3.24 -11.42 -8.09
CA LEU A 87 2.44 -10.23 -8.38
C LEU A 87 2.67 -9.76 -9.82
N TYR A 88 1.62 -9.24 -10.43
CA TYR A 88 1.79 -8.41 -11.62
C TYR A 88 2.54 -7.12 -11.23
N PRO A 89 3.42 -6.56 -12.09
CA PRO A 89 4.20 -5.38 -11.75
C PRO A 89 3.31 -4.22 -11.26
N ILE A 90 3.56 -3.74 -10.06
CA ILE A 90 2.71 -2.75 -9.39
C ILE A 90 2.65 -1.44 -10.19
N GLN A 91 3.75 -1.07 -10.85
CA GLN A 91 3.78 0.08 -11.74
C GLN A 91 2.77 -0.02 -12.89
N LYS A 92 2.49 -1.23 -13.39
CA LYS A 92 1.47 -1.45 -14.42
C LYS A 92 0.07 -1.53 -13.84
N GLU A 93 -0.07 -2.00 -12.59
CA GLU A 93 -1.35 -1.94 -11.87
C GLU A 93 -1.81 -0.49 -11.66
N TRP A 94 -0.86 0.42 -11.39
CA TRP A 94 -1.15 1.85 -11.22
C TRP A 94 -1.86 2.45 -12.44
N GLN A 95 -1.47 2.03 -13.65
CA GLN A 95 -2.04 2.53 -14.91
C GLN A 95 -3.53 2.18 -15.11
N LYS A 96 -4.11 1.33 -14.26
CA LYS A 96 -5.53 0.98 -14.29
C LYS A 96 -6.41 1.99 -13.53
N PHE A 97 -5.81 2.86 -12.72
CA PHE A 97 -6.55 3.88 -11.99
C PHE A 97 -6.73 5.13 -12.84
N GLU A 98 -7.92 5.71 -12.73
CA GLU A 98 -8.19 7.03 -13.28
C GLU A 98 -7.80 8.11 -12.27
N HIS A 99 -7.66 9.35 -12.74
CA HIS A 99 -7.37 10.51 -11.89
C HIS A 99 -8.28 10.58 -10.65
N ASN A 100 -9.59 10.34 -10.84
CA ASN A 100 -10.57 10.41 -9.76
C ASN A 100 -10.41 9.33 -8.68
N ASP A 101 -9.71 8.23 -8.97
CA ASP A 101 -9.46 7.16 -8.00
C ASP A 101 -8.44 7.59 -6.93
N HIS A 102 -7.56 8.54 -7.27
CA HIS A 102 -6.53 9.10 -6.39
C HIS A 102 -7.10 9.96 -5.26
N TYR A 103 -8.38 10.32 -5.28
CA TYR A 103 -9.04 10.97 -4.14
C TYR A 103 -9.30 10.02 -2.96
N GLY A 104 -8.62 8.87 -2.92
CA GLY A 104 -8.67 7.96 -1.79
C GLY A 104 -10.05 7.33 -1.61
N LYS A 105 -10.74 6.96 -2.69
CA LYS A 105 -12.00 6.21 -2.63
C LYS A 105 -11.86 4.76 -3.04
N VAL A 106 -10.75 4.42 -3.70
CA VAL A 106 -10.53 3.11 -4.29
C VAL A 106 -9.21 2.58 -3.76
N ASP A 107 -9.23 1.35 -3.26
CA ASP A 107 -8.03 0.58 -2.97
C ASP A 107 -8.33 -0.86 -3.36
N LYS A 108 -7.34 -1.50 -3.99
CA LYS A 108 -7.51 -2.80 -4.63
C LYS A 108 -6.57 -3.80 -4.03
N VAL A 109 -7.07 -5.01 -3.82
CA VAL A 109 -6.23 -6.15 -3.43
C VAL A 109 -5.47 -6.63 -4.67
N ILE A 110 -4.16 -6.84 -4.54
CA ILE A 110 -3.32 -7.47 -5.57
C ILE A 110 -2.77 -8.83 -5.13
N TYR A 111 -2.87 -9.16 -3.85
CA TYR A 111 -2.57 -10.47 -3.28
C TYR A 111 -3.50 -10.79 -2.11
N PRO A 112 -3.99 -12.03 -1.97
CA PRO A 112 -3.69 -13.19 -2.82
C PRO A 112 -4.53 -13.18 -4.11
N LYS A 113 -4.18 -14.05 -5.07
CA LYS A 113 -4.74 -14.04 -6.43
C LYS A 113 -6.26 -14.27 -6.45
N GLU A 114 -6.79 -15.02 -5.49
CA GLU A 114 -8.23 -15.31 -5.37
C GLU A 114 -9.05 -14.06 -5.05
N LYS A 115 -8.41 -13.03 -4.49
CA LYS A 115 -9.02 -11.76 -4.07
C LYS A 115 -8.61 -10.60 -4.99
N TYR A 116 -7.93 -10.89 -6.09
CA TYR A 116 -7.37 -9.90 -6.99
C TYR A 116 -8.43 -8.91 -7.49
N TRP A 117 -8.10 -7.62 -7.41
CA TRP A 117 -8.91 -6.47 -7.79
C TRP A 117 -10.23 -6.26 -7.01
N ASN A 118 -10.45 -7.03 -5.95
CA ASN A 118 -11.53 -6.74 -5.00
C ASN A 118 -11.23 -5.47 -4.20
N ASP A 119 -12.30 -4.81 -3.73
CA ASP A 119 -12.19 -3.62 -2.88
C ASP A 119 -11.56 -3.99 -1.53
N LEU A 120 -10.40 -3.41 -1.20
CA LEU A 120 -9.67 -3.69 0.04
C LEU A 120 -10.45 -3.22 1.28
N PHE A 121 -11.12 -2.07 1.19
CA PHE A 121 -11.94 -1.51 2.28
C PHE A 121 -13.44 -1.57 1.94
N GLU A 122 -14.26 -1.61 2.98
CA GLU A 122 -15.72 -1.49 2.85
C GLU A 122 -16.08 -0.08 2.35
N LYS A 123 -17.11 -0.01 1.49
CA LYS A 123 -17.67 1.27 1.02
C LYS A 123 -18.54 1.92 2.10
N ASP A 124 -17.92 2.27 3.21
CA ASP A 124 -18.55 2.87 4.38
C ASP A 124 -18.35 4.39 4.44
N TRP A 125 -18.87 5.00 5.50
CA TRP A 125 -18.74 6.44 5.72
C TRP A 125 -17.28 6.88 6.00
N LYS A 126 -16.44 6.00 6.57
CA LYS A 126 -15.02 6.32 6.81
C LYS A 126 -14.28 6.47 5.49
N LEU A 127 -14.54 5.58 4.53
CA LEU A 127 -13.99 5.67 3.18
C LEU A 127 -14.45 6.97 2.47
N LYS A 128 -15.70 7.38 2.67
CA LYS A 128 -16.21 8.66 2.12
C LYS A 128 -15.50 9.88 2.71
N ILE A 129 -15.21 9.87 4.00
CA ILE A 129 -14.50 10.98 4.67
C ILE A 129 -13.02 11.02 4.30
N ARG A 130 -12.43 9.87 3.96
CA ARG A 130 -11.01 9.77 3.55
C ARG A 130 -10.65 10.69 2.39
N VAL A 131 -11.62 11.05 1.55
CA VAL A 131 -11.47 12.04 0.47
C VAL A 131 -10.95 13.39 0.98
N LEU A 132 -11.42 13.82 2.15
CA LEU A 132 -10.99 15.09 2.77
C LEU A 132 -9.53 15.04 3.24
N TYR A 133 -8.97 13.84 3.33
CA TYR A 133 -7.62 13.56 3.80
C TYR A 133 -6.83 12.74 2.77
N SER A 134 -7.19 12.82 1.47
CA SER A 134 -6.56 12.03 0.41
C SER A 134 -5.05 12.28 0.29
N TRP A 135 -4.59 13.41 0.82
CA TRP A 135 -3.20 13.86 0.86
C TRP A 135 -2.39 13.28 2.02
N LEU A 136 -2.97 12.47 2.90
CA LEU A 136 -2.28 11.83 4.02
C LEU A 136 -2.65 10.36 4.19
N VAL A 137 -1.63 9.58 4.51
CA VAL A 137 -1.78 8.16 4.88
C VAL A 137 -1.64 8.02 6.41
N SER A 138 -2.60 8.58 7.14
CA SER A 138 -2.68 8.39 8.60
C SER A 138 -3.48 7.13 8.94
N LYS A 139 -2.99 6.36 9.92
CA LYS A 139 -3.59 5.09 10.38
C LYS A 139 -5.09 5.20 10.70
N SER A 140 -5.54 6.36 11.12
CA SER A 140 -6.94 6.61 11.49
C SER A 140 -7.90 6.67 10.30
N PHE A 141 -7.39 6.79 9.07
CA PHE A 141 -8.21 7.09 7.90
C PHE A 141 -8.28 5.98 6.85
N TYR A 142 -7.70 4.80 7.06
CA TYR A 142 -7.71 3.74 6.04
C TYR A 142 -9.11 3.23 5.65
N GLY A 143 -10.11 3.32 6.54
CA GLY A 143 -11.41 2.67 6.38
C GLY A 143 -11.45 1.31 7.09
N ASN A 144 -12.61 0.63 7.08
CA ASN A 144 -12.70 -0.73 7.61
C ASN A 144 -12.30 -1.73 6.52
N LEU A 145 -11.40 -2.67 6.82
CA LEU A 145 -11.05 -3.73 5.88
C LEU A 145 -12.30 -4.54 5.50
N ASN A 146 -12.40 -4.88 4.22
CA ASN A 146 -13.52 -5.63 3.71
C ASN A 146 -13.48 -7.07 4.24
N LYS A 147 -14.43 -7.41 5.13
CA LYS A 147 -14.48 -8.72 5.80
C LYS A 147 -14.53 -9.90 4.83
N LYS A 148 -15.06 -9.72 3.61
CA LYS A 148 -15.05 -10.76 2.57
C LYS A 148 -13.64 -11.10 2.07
N ASN A 149 -12.69 -10.19 2.25
CA ASN A 149 -11.30 -10.33 1.84
C ASN A 149 -10.36 -10.70 2.99
N VAL A 150 -10.76 -10.55 4.26
CA VAL A 150 -9.90 -10.86 5.43
C VAL A 150 -10.42 -12.03 6.27
N GLY A 151 -11.69 -12.41 6.09
CA GLY A 151 -12.29 -13.65 6.62
C GLY A 151 -12.21 -14.82 5.66
#